data_AF-A0A329X9H8-F1
#
_entry.id   AF-A0A329X9H8-F1
#
_cell.length_a   1.000
_cell.length_b   1.000
_cell.length_c   1.000
_cell.angle_alpha   90.00
_cell.angle_beta   90.00
_cell.angle_gamma   90.00
#
_symmetry.space_group_name_H-M   'P 1'
#
loop_
_entity.id
_entity.type
_entity.pdbx_description
1 polymer ?
#
loop_
_entity_poly.entity_id
_entity_poly.type
_entity_poly.pdbx_seq_one_letter_code
_entity_poly.pdbx_strand_id
1 'polypeptide(L)'
;MKLIKTLTLLSPMLFISHTALALSQPLTSENINKEIMNRGTNSVVAELGEIGAKQEITHNISTGDSKWIKLAFKLTQSIHLGFAKEVRYALSLALINNPVEVLANVDKENNISLADICTIPPELGTRENKIEFVDKVKKSLGAITDSKAKNRAENCFWELEKAYNTEF
;
A
#
# COMPACT_ATOMS: atom_id res chain seq x y z
N MET A 1 59.37 -7.24 42.36
CA MET A 1 57.97 -7.15 41.85
C MET A 1 57.83 -5.86 41.06
N LYS A 2 57.73 -5.93 39.73
CA LYS A 2 57.47 -4.75 38.86
C LYS A 2 56.01 -4.81 38.42
N LEU A 3 55.22 -3.82 38.85
CA LEU A 3 53.81 -3.67 38.49
C LEU A 3 53.72 -3.13 37.05
N ILE A 4 53.22 -3.95 36.14
CA ILE A 4 52.85 -3.54 34.79
C ILE A 4 51.53 -2.78 34.90
N LYS A 5 51.56 -1.46 34.65
CA LYS A 5 50.34 -0.64 34.49
C LYS A 5 49.88 -0.76 33.04
N THR A 6 48.93 -1.64 32.79
CA THR A 6 48.23 -1.74 31.50
C THR A 6 47.27 -0.54 31.38
N LEU A 7 47.59 0.40 30.49
CA LEU A 7 46.72 1.53 30.18
C LEU A 7 45.74 1.07 29.09
N THR A 8 44.51 0.72 29.48
CA THR A 8 43.44 0.40 28.53
C THR A 8 42.89 1.68 27.92
N LEU A 9 43.22 1.91 26.64
CA LEU A 9 42.58 2.94 25.80
C LEU A 9 41.10 2.56 25.58
N LEU A 10 40.20 3.12 26.39
CA LEU A 10 38.78 3.15 26.07
C LEU A 10 38.57 4.16 24.94
N SER A 11 38.42 3.65 23.71
CA SER A 11 37.92 4.46 22.60
C SER A 11 36.42 4.68 22.82
N PRO A 12 35.93 5.93 22.94
CA PRO A 12 34.50 6.18 22.99
C PRO A 12 33.94 5.91 21.59
N MET A 13 33.20 4.80 21.42
CA MET A 13 32.34 4.66 20.25
C MET A 13 31.25 5.75 20.37
N LEU A 14 31.36 6.78 19.54
CA LEU A 14 30.30 7.76 19.32
C LEU A 14 29.09 7.03 18.76
N PHE A 15 28.14 6.68 19.62
CA PHE A 15 26.78 6.31 19.20
C PHE A 15 26.16 7.55 18.58
N ILE A 16 26.18 7.64 17.25
CA ILE A 16 25.37 8.62 16.53
C ILE A 16 23.92 8.22 16.78
N SER A 17 23.27 8.91 17.72
CA SER A 17 21.84 8.85 17.93
C SER A 17 21.17 9.23 16.62
N HIS A 18 20.64 8.23 15.93
CA HIS A 18 19.78 8.47 14.78
C HIS A 18 18.53 9.14 15.33
N THR A 19 18.44 10.45 15.21
CA THR A 19 17.17 11.15 15.41
C THR A 19 16.24 10.61 14.33
N ALA A 20 15.31 9.73 14.71
CA ALA A 20 14.22 9.35 13.84
C ALA A 20 13.52 10.64 13.43
N LEU A 21 13.65 11.03 12.16
CA LEU A 21 12.95 12.19 11.62
C LEU A 21 11.46 11.87 11.69
N ALA A 22 10.71 12.59 12.50
CA ALA A 22 9.27 12.39 12.58
C ALA A 22 8.63 12.61 11.19
N LEU A 23 7.58 11.87 10.89
CA LEU A 23 6.73 12.04 9.71
C LEU A 23 6.29 13.50 9.63
N SER A 24 6.57 14.12 8.49
CA SER A 24 6.14 15.48 8.18
C SER A 24 4.61 15.59 8.27
N GLN A 25 4.13 16.48 9.13
CA GLN A 25 2.70 16.81 9.25
C GLN A 25 2.34 17.98 8.31
N PRO A 26 1.16 17.97 7.67
CA PRO A 26 0.11 16.93 7.71
C PRO A 26 0.46 15.67 6.91
N LEU A 27 -0.16 14.54 7.26
CA LEU A 27 -0.04 13.25 6.54
C LEU A 27 -0.71 13.31 5.15
N THR A 28 -0.04 13.96 4.21
CA THR A 28 -0.45 14.01 2.80
C THR A 28 0.30 12.96 1.98
N SER A 29 -0.28 12.57 0.84
CA SER A 29 0.35 11.62 -0.07
C SER A 29 1.75 12.07 -0.50
N GLU A 30 1.95 13.37 -0.70
CA GLU A 30 3.19 14.01 -1.12
C GLU A 30 4.25 14.00 -0.02
N ASN A 31 3.85 14.34 1.22
CA ASN A 31 4.75 14.30 2.36
C ASN A 31 5.22 12.87 2.64
N ILE A 32 4.30 11.91 2.64
CA ILE A 32 4.65 10.49 2.82
C ILE A 32 5.56 10.02 1.70
N ASN A 33 5.25 10.35 0.44
CA ASN A 33 6.11 9.99 -0.68
C ASN A 33 7.52 10.61 -0.57
N LYS A 34 7.62 11.87 -0.11
CA LYS A 34 8.90 12.52 0.16
C LYS A 34 9.69 11.79 1.26
N GLU A 35 9.03 11.40 2.35
CA GLU A 35 9.69 10.62 3.39
C GLU A 35 10.13 9.24 2.90
N ILE A 36 9.34 8.57 2.05
CA ILE A 36 9.73 7.31 1.42
C ILE A 36 10.99 7.50 0.57
N MET A 37 11.09 8.59 -0.19
CA MET A 37 12.30 8.89 -0.97
C MET A 37 13.51 9.19 -0.08
N ASN A 38 13.31 9.79 1.09
CA ASN A 38 14.41 10.18 1.98
C ASN A 38 14.94 9.01 2.82
N ARG A 39 14.06 8.16 3.35
CA ARG A 39 14.42 7.13 4.34
C ARG A 39 13.87 5.73 4.06
N GLY A 40 13.19 5.56 2.93
CA GLY A 40 12.68 4.27 2.46
C GLY A 40 11.31 3.88 3.02
N THR A 41 10.60 3.04 2.26
CA THR A 41 9.23 2.59 2.56
C THR A 41 9.10 1.95 3.93
N ASN A 42 10.03 1.07 4.32
CA ASN A 42 9.92 0.31 5.57
C ASN A 42 9.97 1.22 6.80
N SER A 43 10.89 2.18 6.83
CA SER A 43 10.98 3.13 7.94
C SER A 43 9.72 3.98 8.06
N VAL A 44 9.18 4.44 6.94
CA VAL A 44 7.93 5.21 6.92
C VAL A 44 6.74 4.38 7.39
N VAL A 45 6.60 3.15 6.91
CA VAL A 45 5.49 2.27 7.29
C VAL A 45 5.55 1.84 8.76
N ALA A 46 6.76 1.63 9.30
CA ALA A 46 6.94 1.39 10.72
C ALA A 46 6.37 2.56 11.53
N GLU A 47 6.78 3.78 11.20
CA GLU A 47 6.32 4.98 11.91
C GLU A 47 4.82 5.26 11.74
N LEU A 48 4.26 5.07 10.54
CA LEU A 48 2.81 5.13 10.33
C LEU A 48 2.05 4.17 11.25
N GLY A 49 2.66 3.03 11.59
CA GLY A 49 2.15 2.09 12.58
C GLY A 49 2.20 2.64 14.01
N GLU A 50 3.34 3.19 14.40
CA GLU A 50 3.54 3.76 15.74
C GLU A 50 2.60 4.93 16.03
N ILE A 51 2.32 5.78 15.03
CA ILE A 51 1.41 6.92 15.18
C ILE A 51 -0.06 6.57 14.91
N GLY A 52 -0.39 5.31 14.63
CA GLY A 52 -1.77 4.85 14.42
C GLY A 52 -2.43 5.36 13.14
N ALA A 53 -1.65 5.77 12.13
CA ALA A 53 -2.17 6.38 10.90
C ALA A 53 -2.56 5.37 9.81
N LYS A 54 -2.24 4.08 9.97
CA LYS A 54 -2.42 3.06 8.91
C LYS A 54 -3.85 3.01 8.37
N GLN A 55 -4.87 3.08 9.22
CA GLN A 55 -6.27 3.06 8.81
C GLN A 55 -6.67 4.32 8.02
N GLU A 56 -6.13 5.49 8.39
CA GLU A 56 -6.36 6.72 7.63
C GLU A 56 -5.77 6.60 6.21
N ILE A 57 -4.57 6.03 6.10
CA ILE A 57 -3.91 5.84 4.80
C ILE A 57 -4.71 4.87 3.92
N THR A 58 -5.14 3.72 4.44
CA THR A 58 -5.93 2.75 3.66
C THR A 58 -7.30 3.33 3.28
N HIS A 59 -7.93 4.09 4.17
CA HIS A 59 -9.14 4.84 3.84
C HIS A 59 -8.92 5.81 2.68
N ASN A 60 -7.90 6.66 2.75
CA ASN A 60 -7.58 7.63 1.70
C ASN A 60 -7.31 6.95 0.34
N ILE A 61 -6.65 5.79 0.33
CA ILE A 61 -6.44 4.99 -0.89
C ILE A 61 -7.78 4.52 -1.47
N SER A 62 -8.68 3.99 -0.63
CA SER A 62 -9.97 3.47 -1.07
C SER A 62 -10.89 4.51 -1.73
N THR A 63 -10.65 5.80 -1.48
CA THR A 63 -11.40 6.89 -2.13
C THR A 63 -11.18 6.96 -3.65
N GLY A 64 -10.09 6.38 -4.15
CA GLY A 64 -9.73 6.44 -5.57
C GLY A 64 -9.00 7.71 -5.99
N ASP A 65 -8.56 8.54 -5.03
CA ASP A 65 -7.69 9.68 -5.33
C ASP A 65 -6.37 9.21 -5.97
N SER A 66 -6.02 9.80 -7.11
CA SER A 66 -4.90 9.35 -7.92
C SER A 66 -3.54 9.46 -7.23
N LYS A 67 -3.36 10.42 -6.30
CA LYS A 67 -2.09 10.57 -5.58
C LYS A 67 -1.95 9.50 -4.51
N TRP A 68 -3.05 9.20 -3.80
CA TRP A 68 -3.11 8.10 -2.86
C TRP A 68 -2.93 6.73 -3.54
N ILE A 69 -3.54 6.50 -4.72
CA ILE A 69 -3.31 5.29 -5.51
C ILE A 69 -1.82 5.12 -5.83
N LYS A 70 -1.16 6.16 -6.37
CA LYS A 70 0.29 6.09 -6.69
C LYS A 70 1.14 5.78 -5.47
N LEU A 71 0.82 6.39 -4.32
CA LEU A 71 1.51 6.11 -3.07
C LEU A 71 1.29 4.65 -2.62
N ALA A 72 0.07 4.11 -2.78
CA ALA A 72 -0.26 2.75 -2.37
C ALA A 72 0.70 1.71 -2.96
N PHE A 73 1.04 1.81 -4.25
CA PHE A 73 1.98 0.88 -4.90
C PHE A 73 3.40 0.93 -4.31
N LYS A 74 3.82 2.06 -3.73
CA LYS A 74 5.08 2.14 -2.98
C LYS A 74 4.94 1.46 -1.63
N LEU A 75 3.80 1.67 -0.95
CA LEU A 75 3.52 1.11 0.37
C LEU A 75 3.39 -0.43 0.34
N THR A 76 2.91 -1.02 -0.75
CA THR A 76 2.83 -2.48 -0.92
C THR A 76 4.20 -3.17 -1.00
N GLN A 77 5.30 -2.41 -1.22
CA GLN A 77 6.67 -2.93 -1.20
C GLN A 77 7.25 -3.03 0.21
N SER A 78 6.48 -2.67 1.23
CA SER A 78 6.90 -2.74 2.62
C SER A 78 7.05 -4.19 3.11
N ILE A 79 8.05 -4.42 3.97
CA ILE A 79 8.22 -5.69 4.70
C ILE A 79 7.14 -5.91 5.76
N HIS A 80 6.38 -4.87 6.12
CA HIS A 80 5.25 -4.98 7.04
C HIS A 80 4.04 -5.60 6.33
N LEU A 81 4.09 -6.92 6.14
CA LEU A 81 3.17 -7.67 5.27
C LEU A 81 1.69 -7.46 5.59
N GLY A 82 1.33 -7.30 6.86
CA GLY A 82 -0.05 -7.01 7.28
C GLY A 82 -0.57 -5.71 6.67
N PHE A 83 0.22 -4.63 6.80
CA PHE A 83 -0.15 -3.34 6.20
C PHE A 83 -0.08 -3.38 4.67
N ALA A 84 0.92 -4.03 4.08
CA ALA A 84 0.99 -4.19 2.63
C ALA A 84 -0.25 -4.92 2.07
N LYS A 85 -0.80 -5.89 2.82
CA LYS A 85 -2.03 -6.60 2.49
C LYS A 85 -3.26 -5.68 2.59
N GLU A 86 -3.39 -4.90 3.67
CA GLU A 86 -4.46 -3.91 3.82
C GLU A 86 -4.44 -2.85 2.70
N VAL A 87 -3.24 -2.42 2.27
CA VAL A 87 -3.08 -1.49 1.14
C VAL A 87 -3.56 -2.11 -0.17
N ARG A 88 -3.30 -3.41 -0.42
CA ARG A 88 -3.84 -4.11 -1.61
C ARG A 88 -5.37 -4.14 -1.60
N TYR A 89 -5.98 -4.40 -0.44
CA TYR A 89 -7.44 -4.37 -0.31
C TYR A 89 -8.02 -2.97 -0.49
N ALA A 90 -7.34 -1.94 0.01
CA ALA A 90 -7.72 -0.56 -0.27
C ALA A 90 -7.67 -0.24 -1.78
N LEU A 91 -6.69 -0.79 -2.51
CA LEU A 91 -6.64 -0.70 -3.98
C LEU A 91 -7.81 -1.45 -4.64
N SER A 92 -8.22 -2.60 -4.12
CA SER A 92 -9.43 -3.30 -4.58
C SER A 92 -10.67 -2.43 -4.43
N LEU A 93 -10.82 -1.73 -3.30
CA LEU A 93 -11.92 -0.79 -3.06
C LEU A 93 -11.86 0.41 -4.01
N ALA A 94 -10.66 0.93 -4.28
CA ALA A 94 -10.45 2.04 -5.20
C ALA A 94 -10.90 1.75 -6.65
N LEU A 95 -11.00 0.47 -7.05
CA LEU A 95 -11.55 0.08 -8.36
C LEU A 95 -12.99 0.57 -8.58
N ILE A 96 -13.75 0.78 -7.52
CA ILE A 96 -15.11 1.33 -7.63
C ILE A 96 -15.05 2.78 -8.16
N ASN A 97 -14.11 3.57 -7.64
CA ASN A 97 -14.09 5.01 -7.85
C ASN A 97 -13.15 5.45 -8.98
N ASN A 98 -12.03 4.75 -9.19
CA ASN A 98 -11.02 5.12 -10.18
C ASN A 98 -10.28 3.90 -10.76
N PRO A 99 -10.98 3.03 -11.50
CA PRO A 99 -10.39 1.80 -12.00
C PRO A 99 -9.27 2.04 -13.03
N VAL A 100 -9.35 3.11 -13.82
CA VAL A 100 -8.33 3.44 -14.84
C VAL A 100 -6.98 3.71 -14.18
N GLU A 101 -6.94 4.55 -13.14
CA GLU A 101 -5.69 4.87 -12.46
C GLU A 101 -5.12 3.66 -11.71
N VAL A 102 -5.98 2.88 -11.02
CA VAL A 102 -5.55 1.65 -10.33
C VAL A 102 -4.88 0.70 -11.33
N LEU A 103 -5.57 0.36 -12.42
CA LEU A 103 -5.08 -0.61 -13.41
C LEU A 103 -3.82 -0.13 -14.14
N ALA A 104 -3.69 1.16 -14.41
CA ALA A 104 -2.50 1.73 -15.05
C ALA A 104 -1.24 1.61 -14.18
N ASN A 105 -1.37 1.71 -12.85
CA ASN A 105 -0.22 1.64 -11.94
C ASN A 105 0.24 0.19 -11.67
N VAL A 106 -0.63 -0.82 -11.81
CA VAL A 106 -0.25 -2.24 -11.72
C VAL A 106 0.87 -2.58 -12.69
N ASP A 107 0.72 -2.14 -13.93
CA ASP A 107 1.67 -2.43 -15.00
C ASP A 107 3.01 -1.73 -14.81
N LYS A 108 2.96 -0.52 -14.24
CA LYS A 108 4.14 0.33 -14.11
C LYS A 108 5.08 -0.13 -13.01
N GLU A 109 4.51 -0.50 -11.85
CA GLU A 109 5.30 -0.75 -10.65
C GLU A 109 5.72 -2.24 -10.54
N ASN A 110 5.04 -3.14 -11.27
CA ASN A 110 5.37 -4.57 -11.43
C ASN A 110 5.71 -5.32 -10.11
N ASN A 111 5.15 -4.86 -9.00
CA ASN A 111 5.41 -5.36 -7.65
C ASN A 111 4.20 -6.10 -7.05
N ILE A 112 3.03 -5.93 -7.64
CA ILE A 112 1.79 -6.64 -7.32
C ILE A 112 1.10 -7.07 -8.61
N SER A 113 0.46 -8.23 -8.61
CA SER A 113 -0.27 -8.77 -9.75
C SER A 113 -1.68 -8.19 -9.83
N LEU A 114 -2.34 -8.34 -10.99
CA LEU A 114 -3.77 -7.99 -11.09
C LEU A 114 -4.62 -8.80 -10.11
N ALA A 115 -4.31 -10.08 -9.86
CA ALA A 115 -5.04 -10.92 -8.92
C ALA A 115 -4.93 -10.41 -7.47
N ASP A 116 -3.86 -9.69 -7.11
CA ASP A 116 -3.70 -9.09 -5.78
C ASP A 116 -4.65 -7.91 -5.54
N ILE A 117 -5.16 -7.29 -6.60
CA ILE A 117 -6.02 -6.09 -6.53
C ILE A 117 -7.45 -6.40 -6.98
N CYS A 118 -7.62 -7.16 -8.05
CA CYS A 118 -8.91 -7.59 -8.59
C CYS A 118 -9.45 -8.78 -7.79
N THR A 119 -9.65 -8.56 -6.49
CA THR A 119 -10.05 -9.56 -5.49
C THR A 119 -11.14 -8.98 -4.59
N ILE A 120 -11.74 -9.82 -3.74
CA ILE A 120 -12.78 -9.42 -2.79
C ILE A 120 -12.14 -9.23 -1.41
N PRO A 121 -12.10 -8.00 -0.87
CA PRO A 121 -11.55 -7.76 0.46
C PRO A 121 -12.33 -8.53 1.55
N PRO A 122 -11.65 -9.32 2.41
CA PRO A 122 -12.32 -10.07 3.48
C PRO A 122 -12.99 -9.17 4.52
N GLU A 123 -12.50 -7.95 4.72
CA GLU A 123 -13.04 -6.97 5.66
C GLU A 123 -14.45 -6.47 5.33
N LEU A 124 -14.96 -6.74 4.11
CA LEU A 124 -16.34 -6.45 3.74
C LEU A 124 -17.35 -7.24 4.59
N GLY A 125 -16.90 -8.33 5.22
CA GLY A 125 -17.67 -9.09 6.20
C GLY A 125 -18.77 -9.91 5.56
N THR A 126 -19.96 -9.33 5.42
CA THR A 126 -21.17 -10.05 5.00
C THR A 126 -21.14 -10.44 3.53
N ARG A 127 -21.91 -11.47 3.17
CA ARG A 127 -22.08 -11.91 1.79
C ARG A 127 -22.68 -10.81 0.93
N GLU A 128 -23.65 -10.07 1.48
CA GLU A 128 -24.35 -9.00 0.79
C GLU A 128 -23.39 -7.86 0.42
N ASN A 129 -22.51 -7.44 1.35
CA ASN A 129 -21.52 -6.40 1.10
C ASN A 129 -20.51 -6.82 0.02
N LYS A 130 -20.11 -8.10 0.02
CA LYS A 130 -19.19 -8.66 -0.98
C LYS A 130 -19.82 -8.72 -2.37
N ILE A 131 -21.09 -9.11 -2.48
CA ILE A 131 -21.84 -9.07 -3.75
C ILE A 131 -21.97 -7.63 -4.26
N GLU A 132 -22.38 -6.71 -3.38
CA GLU A 132 -22.53 -5.30 -3.75
C GLU A 132 -21.19 -4.69 -4.20
N PHE A 133 -20.10 -5.03 -3.53
CA PHE A 133 -18.74 -4.64 -3.94
C PHE A 133 -18.43 -5.14 -5.35
N VAL A 134 -18.64 -6.43 -5.63
CA VAL A 134 -18.36 -7.02 -6.95
C VAL A 134 -19.19 -6.32 -8.03
N ASP A 135 -20.48 -6.10 -7.81
CA ASP A 135 -21.36 -5.42 -8.77
C ASP A 135 -20.89 -3.99 -9.07
N LYS A 136 -20.47 -3.24 -8.03
CA LYS A 136 -19.93 -1.89 -8.20
C LYS A 136 -18.63 -1.88 -8.98
N VAL A 137 -17.70 -2.78 -8.68
CA VAL A 137 -16.44 -2.91 -9.42
C VAL A 137 -16.71 -3.30 -10.87
N LYS A 138 -17.57 -4.30 -11.11
CA LYS A 138 -17.97 -4.71 -12.46
C LYS A 138 -18.55 -3.53 -13.25
N LYS A 139 -19.45 -2.75 -12.64
CA LYS A 139 -20.00 -1.55 -13.28
C LYS A 139 -18.91 -0.52 -13.62
N SER A 140 -17.97 -0.27 -12.71
CA SER A 140 -16.90 0.72 -12.90
C SER A 140 -15.93 0.30 -14.00
N LEU A 141 -15.50 -0.96 -14.01
CA LEU A 141 -14.67 -1.54 -15.06
C LEU A 141 -15.37 -1.51 -16.42
N GLY A 142 -16.66 -1.80 -16.48
CA GLY A 142 -17.46 -1.79 -17.71
C GLY A 142 -17.69 -0.39 -18.30
N ALA A 143 -17.50 0.67 -17.51
CA ALA A 143 -17.60 2.05 -17.95
C ALA A 143 -16.30 2.58 -18.60
N ILE A 144 -15.21 1.81 -18.58
CA ILE A 144 -13.95 2.20 -19.21
C ILE A 144 -14.09 2.15 -20.74
N THR A 145 -13.94 3.32 -21.37
CA THR A 145 -14.02 3.47 -22.82
C THR A 145 -12.66 3.58 -23.51
N ASP A 146 -11.59 3.86 -22.76
CA ASP A 146 -10.24 3.90 -23.30
C ASP A 146 -9.80 2.50 -23.77
N SER A 147 -9.45 2.40 -25.05
CA SER A 147 -9.12 1.11 -25.69
C SER A 147 -7.91 0.39 -25.06
N LYS A 148 -6.93 1.12 -24.51
CA LYS A 148 -5.75 0.51 -23.87
C LYS A 148 -6.10 0.00 -22.48
N ALA A 149 -6.89 0.75 -21.72
CA ALA A 149 -7.38 0.34 -20.41
C ALA A 149 -8.42 -0.78 -20.49
N LYS A 150 -9.16 -0.90 -21.60
CA LYS A 150 -10.21 -1.91 -21.78
C LYS A 150 -9.71 -3.35 -21.62
N ASN A 151 -8.59 -3.72 -22.24
CA ASN A 151 -8.03 -5.07 -22.11
C ASN A 151 -7.66 -5.39 -20.64
N ARG A 152 -7.21 -4.38 -19.88
CA ARG A 152 -6.89 -4.53 -18.47
C ARG A 152 -8.13 -4.64 -17.61
N ALA A 153 -9.18 -3.90 -17.95
CA ALA A 153 -10.48 -4.03 -17.32
C ALA A 153 -11.01 -5.46 -17.48
N GLU A 154 -10.97 -6.01 -18.70
CA GLU A 154 -11.39 -7.40 -19.01
C GLU A 154 -10.60 -8.44 -18.21
N ASN A 155 -9.27 -8.30 -18.11
CA ASN A 155 -8.46 -9.17 -17.27
C ASN A 155 -8.83 -9.05 -15.78
N CYS A 156 -9.06 -7.82 -15.30
CA CYS A 156 -9.48 -7.58 -13.91
C CYS A 156 -10.85 -8.19 -13.62
N PHE A 157 -11.80 -8.08 -14.55
CA PHE A 157 -13.09 -8.76 -14.47
C PHE A 157 -12.90 -10.26 -14.27
N TRP A 158 -12.02 -10.89 -15.05
CA TRP A 158 -11.80 -12.33 -14.97
C TRP A 158 -11.18 -12.75 -13.62
N GLU A 159 -10.20 -12.00 -13.12
CA GLU A 159 -9.65 -12.26 -11.78
C GLU A 159 -10.69 -12.07 -10.67
N LEU A 160 -11.54 -11.04 -10.78
CA LEU A 160 -12.61 -10.80 -9.83
C LEU A 160 -13.67 -11.91 -9.85
N GLU A 161 -13.97 -12.48 -11.03
CA GLU A 161 -14.88 -13.63 -11.14
C GLU A 161 -14.32 -14.89 -10.52
N LYS A 162 -13.01 -15.16 -10.67
CA LYS A 162 -12.38 -16.27 -9.94
C LYS A 162 -12.46 -16.08 -8.44
N ALA A 163 -12.17 -14.87 -7.96
CA ALA A 163 -12.25 -14.55 -6.54
C ALA A 163 -13.68 -14.77 -6.02
N TYR A 164 -14.68 -14.31 -6.77
CA TYR A 164 -16.09 -14.54 -6.45
C TYR A 164 -16.46 -16.04 -6.37
N ASN A 165 -16.06 -16.84 -7.36
CA ASN A 165 -16.34 -18.28 -7.39
C ASN A 165 -15.55 -19.09 -6.35
N THR A 166 -14.52 -18.50 -5.75
CA THR A 166 -13.77 -19.14 -4.65
C THR A 166 -14.38 -18.78 -3.30
N GLU A 167 -14.92 -17.57 -3.18
CA GLU A 167 -15.55 -17.04 -1.97
C GLU A 167 -16.95 -17.62 -1.73
N PHE A 168 -17.66 -18.00 -2.80
CA PHE A 168 -19.05 -18.48 -2.78
C PHE A 168 -19.23 -19.79 -3.53
#